data_AF-A0A947F3W7-F1
#
_entry.id   AF-A0A947F3W7-F1
#
_cell.length_a   1.000
_cell.length_b   1.000
_cell.length_c   1.000
_cell.angle_alpha   90.00
_cell.angle_beta   90.00
_cell.angle_gamma   90.00
#
_symmetry.space_group_name_H-M   'P 1'
#
loop_
_entity.id
_entity.type
_entity.pdbx_description
1 polymer ?
#
loop_
_entity_poly.entity_id
_entity_poly.type
_entity_poly.pdbx_seq_one_letter_code
_entity_poly.pdbx_strand_id
1 'polypeptide(L)'
;MYEFLTGYMFWLSLGICIIGLLVRFVLYFRGLSWQLDRVAYKEYPALGFKGAARSIIRWLIPFGTYGWRKQPFMTVIFFGFH
;
A
#
# COMPACT_ATOMS: atom_id res chain seq x y z
N MET A 1 10.26 -34.56 10.74
CA MET A 1 10.25 -33.45 9.76
C MET A 1 9.00 -32.58 9.88
N TYR A 2 7.79 -33.14 9.92
CA TYR A 2 6.55 -32.36 10.05
C TYR A 2 6.53 -31.40 11.26
N GLU A 3 6.84 -31.89 12.46
CA GLU A 3 6.85 -31.07 13.69
C GLU A 3 7.89 -29.94 13.68
N PHE A 4 9.02 -30.15 12.98
CA PHE A 4 10.04 -29.11 12.81
C PHE A 4 9.54 -27.98 11.90
N LEU A 5 8.86 -28.33 10.80
CA LEU A 5 8.25 -27.38 9.88
C LEU A 5 7.08 -26.62 10.52
N THR A 6 6.17 -27.31 11.21
CA THR A 6 4.98 -26.68 11.82
C THR A 6 5.26 -25.99 13.16
N GLY A 7 6.37 -26.32 13.81
CA GLY A 7 6.81 -25.68 15.05
C GLY A 7 7.79 -24.55 14.77
N TYR A 8 9.08 -24.81 14.99
CA TYR A 8 10.11 -23.78 15.04
C TYR A 8 10.29 -23.02 13.73
N MET A 9 10.31 -23.71 12.59
CA MET A 9 10.46 -23.05 11.29
C MET A 9 9.28 -22.14 10.96
N PHE A 10 8.04 -22.57 11.25
CA PHE A 10 6.86 -21.76 10.99
C PHE A 10 6.91 -20.43 11.73
N TRP A 11 7.20 -20.45 13.03
CA TRP A 11 7.29 -19.22 13.84
C TRP A 11 8.45 -18.32 13.41
N LEU A 12 9.59 -18.91 13.01
CA LEU A 12 10.73 -18.17 12.49
C LEU A 12 10.38 -17.50 11.15
N SER A 13 9.77 -18.22 10.21
CA SER A 13 9.32 -17.68 8.94
C SER A 13 8.27 -16.59 9.12
N LEU A 14 7.32 -16.78 10.04
CA LEU A 14 6.31 -15.78 10.38
C LEU A 14 6.98 -14.53 10.97
N GLY A 15 7.92 -14.70 11.90
CA GLY A 15 8.68 -13.60 12.49
C GLY A 15 9.44 -12.79 11.45
N ILE A 16 10.19 -13.45 10.55
CA ILE A 16 10.92 -12.79 9.46
C ILE A 16 9.94 -12.05 8.54
N CYS A 17 8.81 -12.67 8.19
CA CYS A 17 7.79 -12.05 7.34
C CYS A 17 7.24 -10.78 7.99
N ILE A 18 6.76 -10.85 9.23
CA ILE A 18 6.16 -9.72 9.94
C ILE A 18 7.19 -8.60 10.18
N ILE A 19 8.40 -8.94 10.65
CA ILE A 19 9.46 -7.95 10.87
C ILE A 19 9.86 -7.30 9.54
N GLY A 20 10.02 -8.10 8.47
CA GLY A 20 10.33 -7.59 7.14
C GLY A 20 9.27 -6.62 6.62
N LEU A 21 7.98 -6.94 6.82
CA LEU A 21 6.87 -6.06 6.47
C LEU A 21 6.91 -4.76 7.29
N LEU A 22 7.15 -4.83 8.60
CA LEU A 22 7.27 -3.65 9.47
C LEU A 22 8.45 -2.75 9.06
N VAL A 23 9.62 -3.33 8.79
CA VAL A 23 10.79 -2.56 8.33
C VAL A 23 10.48 -1.86 7.01
N ARG A 24 9.90 -2.57 6.04
CA ARG A 24 9.50 -1.97 4.75
C ARG A 24 8.46 -0.87 4.92
N PHE A 25 7.48 -1.07 5.80
CA PHE A 25 6.48 -0.08 6.13
C PHE A 25 7.14 1.21 6.65
N VAL A 26 8.02 1.09 7.65
CA VAL A 26 8.73 2.25 8.22
C VAL A 26 9.62 2.94 7.17
N LEU A 27 10.38 2.16 6.39
CA LEU A 27 11.25 2.71 5.35
C LEU A 27 10.46 3.42 4.24
N TYR A 28 9.29 2.91 3.87
CA TYR A 28 8.40 3.56 2.90
C TYR A 28 7.98 4.96 3.36
N PHE A 29 7.48 5.09 4.61
CA PHE A 29 7.11 6.40 5.16
C PHE A 29 8.31 7.32 5.32
N ARG A 30 9.47 6.81 5.71
CA ARG A 30 10.70 7.62 5.82
C ARG A 30 11.22 8.07 4.45
N GLY A 31 11.01 7.28 3.40
CA GLY A 31 11.46 7.56 2.02
C GLY A 31 10.51 8.45 1.22
N LEU A 32 9.30 8.75 1.72
CA LEU A 32 8.39 9.69 1.05
C LEU A 32 8.99 11.10 1.03
N SER A 33 8.74 11.84 -0.05
CA SER A 33 9.11 13.25 -0.12
C SER A 33 8.19 14.07 0.78
N TRP A 34 8.58 14.20 2.05
CA TRP A 34 7.90 15.01 3.05
C TRP A 34 7.82 16.49 2.70
N GLN A 35 8.51 16.94 1.65
CA GLN A 35 8.43 18.31 1.14
C GLN A 35 7.17 18.51 0.27
N LEU A 36 6.83 17.54 -0.59
CA LEU A 36 5.63 17.59 -1.44
C LEU A 36 4.35 17.41 -0.61
N ASP A 37 4.43 16.58 0.43
CA ASP A 37 3.32 16.24 1.32
C ASP A 37 3.24 17.10 2.59
N ARG A 38 4.15 18.07 2.75
CA ARG A 38 4.26 18.89 3.97
C ARG A 38 2.96 19.60 4.31
N VAL A 39 2.36 20.29 3.35
CA VAL A 39 1.17 21.11 3.59
C VAL A 39 -0.04 20.24 3.90
N ALA A 40 -0.20 19.12 3.20
CA ALA A 40 -1.34 18.23 3.37
C ALA A 40 -1.33 17.49 4.71
N TYR A 41 -0.16 17.04 5.19
CA TYR A 41 -0.09 16.18 6.39
C TYR A 41 0.45 16.89 7.64
N LYS A 42 1.14 18.03 7.52
CA LYS A 42 1.62 18.79 8.69
C LYS A 42 0.61 19.85 9.14
N GLU A 43 0.14 20.67 8.21
CA GLU A 43 -0.76 21.79 8.53
C GLU A 43 -2.22 21.34 8.63
N TYR A 44 -2.65 20.39 7.77
CA TYR A 44 -4.04 19.90 7.72
C TYR A 44 -4.17 18.37 7.73
N PRO A 45 -3.65 17.68 8.77
CA PRO A 45 -3.54 16.22 8.79
C PRO A 45 -4.87 15.50 8.52
N ALA A 46 -5.99 15.99 9.06
CA ALA A 46 -7.30 15.39 8.84
C ALA A 46 -7.76 15.48 7.38
N LEU A 47 -7.47 16.60 6.69
CA LEU A 47 -7.82 16.78 5.28
C LEU A 47 -6.88 15.98 4.37
N GLY A 48 -5.58 15.92 4.70
CA GLY A 48 -4.62 15.05 4.02
C GLY A 48 -5.04 13.59 4.09
N PHE A 49 -5.39 13.11 5.29
CA PHE A 49 -5.86 11.73 5.48
C PHE A 49 -7.16 11.45 4.73
N LYS A 50 -8.13 12.37 4.76
CA LYS A 50 -9.38 12.27 3.99
C LYS A 50 -9.11 12.18 2.48
N GLY A 51 -8.17 12.97 1.98
CA GLY A 51 -7.72 12.94 0.59
C GLY A 51 -7.08 11.60 0.22
N ALA A 52 -6.18 11.09 1.05
CA ALA A 52 -5.53 9.80 0.88
C ALA A 52 -6.53 8.64 0.85
N ALA A 53 -7.44 8.58 1.82
CA ALA A 53 -8.48 7.55 1.88
C ALA A 53 -9.36 7.56 0.61
N ARG A 54 -9.79 8.76 0.17
CA ARG A 54 -10.54 8.91 -1.09
C ARG A 54 -9.73 8.46 -2.30
N SER A 55 -8.43 8.75 -2.33
CA SER A 55 -7.52 8.33 -3.41
C SER A 55 -7.43 6.80 -3.49
N ILE A 56 -7.20 6.13 -2.35
CA ILE A 56 -7.12 4.66 -2.26
C ILE A 56 -8.42 4.03 -2.78
N ILE A 57 -9.59 4.49 -2.29
CA ILE A 57 -10.89 3.97 -2.73
C ILE A 57 -11.07 4.14 -4.25
N ARG A 58 -10.69 5.31 -4.80
CA ARG A 58 -10.81 5.54 -6.24
C ARG A 58 -9.86 4.70 -7.08
N TRP A 59 -8.71 4.30 -6.55
CA TRP A 59 -7.78 3.40 -7.24
C TRP A 59 -8.30 1.96 -7.30
N LEU A 60 -9.11 1.53 -6.33
CA LEU A 60 -9.75 0.21 -6.30
C LEU A 60 -10.95 0.08 -7.24
N ILE A 61 -11.53 1.20 -7.69
CA ILE A 61 -12.68 1.21 -8.58
C ILE A 61 -12.18 1.44 -10.02
N PRO A 62 -12.51 0.57 -10.99
CA PRO A 62 -12.14 0.78 -12.38
C PRO A 62 -12.68 2.14 -12.85
N PHE A 63 -11.84 2.90 -13.58
CA PHE A 63 -12.16 4.27 -14.02
C PHE A 63 -12.37 5.31 -12.90
N GLY A 64 -12.13 4.97 -11.64
CA GLY A 64 -12.29 5.87 -10.50
C GLY A 64 -11.26 7.01 -10.48
N THR A 65 -10.04 6.76 -10.96
CA THR A 65 -8.97 7.75 -11.07
C THR A 65 -8.85 8.33 -12.48
N TYR A 66 -8.21 9.49 -12.59
CA TYR A 66 -7.89 10.07 -13.89
C TYR A 66 -6.95 9.16 -14.70
N GLY A 67 -5.99 8.50 -14.05
CA GLY A 67 -5.07 7.56 -14.70
C GLY A 67 -5.80 6.40 -15.39
N TRP A 68 -6.75 5.77 -14.67
CA TRP A 68 -7.59 4.73 -15.24
C TRP A 68 -8.39 5.23 -16.46
N ARG A 69 -8.99 6.42 -16.36
CA ARG A 69 -9.72 7.00 -17.49
C ARG A 69 -8.83 7.38 -18.68
N LYS A 70 -7.59 7.78 -18.44
CA LYS A 70 -6.62 8.13 -19.50
C LYS A 70 -6.14 6.90 -20.28
N GLN A 71 -6.07 5.75 -19.62
CA GLN A 71 -5.63 4.48 -20.23
C GLN A 71 -6.71 3.40 -20.03
N PRO A 72 -7.86 3.53 -20.72
CA PRO A 72 -9.01 2.66 -20.49
C PRO A 72 -8.73 1.20 -20.85
N PHE A 73 -7.95 0.96 -21.91
CA PHE A 73 -7.54 -0.40 -22.30
C PHE A 73 -6.75 -1.10 -21.20
N MET A 74 -5.77 -0.42 -20.61
CA MET A 74 -4.98 -0.98 -19.50
C MET A 74 -5.84 -1.17 -18.24
N THR A 75 -6.82 -0.31 -18.00
CA THR A 75 -7.78 -0.48 -16.90
C THR A 75 -8.57 -1.78 -17.04
N VAL A 76 -9.14 -2.04 -18.21
CA VAL A 76 -9.94 -3.24 -18.46
C VAL A 76 -9.08 -4.50 -18.32
N ILE A 77 -7.85 -4.49 -18.85
CA ILE A 77 -6.95 -5.64 -18.70
C ILE A 77 -6.58 -5.86 -17.25
N PHE A 78 -6.19 -4.79 -16.53
CA PHE A 78 -5.79 -4.90 -15.14
C PHE A 78 -6.91 -5.50 -14.28
N PHE A 79 -8.11 -4.93 -14.31
CA PHE A 79 -9.24 -5.42 -13.49
C PHE A 79 -9.92 -6.67 -14.04
N GLY A 80 -9.76 -6.98 -15.33
CA GLY A 80 -10.33 -8.18 -15.94
C GLY A 80 -9.49 -9.43 -15.71
N PHE A 81 -8.18 -9.29 -15.45
CA PHE A 81 -7.25 -10.41 -15.33
C PHE A 81 -6.45 -10.45 -14.01
N HIS A 82 -6.57 -9.45 -13.12
CA HIS A 82 -6.05 -9.52 -11.73
C HIS A 82 -7.11 -10.06 -10.78
#